data_AF-A0A359CHV7-F1
#
_entry.id   AF-A0A359CHV7-F1
#
_cell.length_a   1.000
_cell.length_b   1.000
_cell.length_c   1.000
_cell.angle_alpha   90.00
_cell.angle_beta   90.00
_cell.angle_gamma   90.00
#
_symmetry.space_group_name_H-M   'P 1'
#
loop_
_entity.id
_entity.type
_entity.pdbx_description
1 polymer ?
#
loop_
_entity_poly.entity_id
_entity_poly.type
_entity_poly.pdbx_seq_one_letter_code
_entity_poly.pdbx_strand_id
1 'polypeptide(L)'
;GISIPLWENKNRIKQSKAAVQAAELREADSRQQFYSRLKGQYERALALQAAVQTYREALDKTDNAALLKKALDAGEISLLDYMVEIGLYYDMLNQLLEAKRDYHKALADLASVEL
;
A
#
# COMPACT_ATOMS: atom_id res chain seq x y z
N GLY A 1 3.09 38.10 -55.62
CA GLY A 1 4.18 37.14 -55.92
C GLY A 1 4.10 36.00 -54.92
N ILE A 2 4.16 34.75 -55.38
CA ILE A 2 4.10 33.56 -54.51
C ILE A 2 5.52 33.28 -54.01
N SER A 3 5.73 33.39 -52.70
CA SER A 3 6.98 32.98 -52.04
C SER A 3 6.87 31.51 -51.68
N ILE A 4 7.77 30.67 -52.22
CA ILE A 4 7.90 29.26 -51.84
C ILE A 4 9.17 29.16 -50.98
N PRO A 5 9.05 29.09 -49.65
CA PRO A 5 10.20 29.04 -48.77
C PRO A 5 10.77 27.62 -48.75
N LEU A 6 11.85 27.41 -49.49
CA LEU A 6 12.51 26.09 -49.60
C LEU A 6 13.31 25.69 -48.34
N TRP A 7 13.61 26.65 -47.44
CA TRP A 7 14.54 26.46 -46.31
C TRP A 7 13.90 26.70 -44.94
N GLU A 8 12.90 27.56 -44.85
CA GLU A 8 12.21 27.94 -43.60
C GLU A 8 11.46 26.75 -42.97
N ASN A 9 10.92 25.86 -43.80
CA ASN A 9 10.19 24.67 -43.35
C ASN A 9 11.08 23.58 -42.74
N LYS A 10 12.39 23.53 -43.03
CA LYS A 10 13.28 22.45 -42.56
C LYS A 10 13.43 22.45 -41.03
N ASN A 11 13.50 23.62 -40.42
CA ASN A 11 13.60 23.76 -38.96
C ASN A 11 12.27 23.45 -38.27
N ARG A 12 11.15 23.90 -38.86
CA ARG A 12 9.80 23.57 -38.37
C ARG A 12 9.54 22.06 -38.38
N ILE A 13 9.91 21.37 -39.47
CA ILE A 13 9.78 19.92 -39.58
C ILE A 13 10.65 19.20 -38.54
N LYS A 14 11.89 19.64 -38.32
CA LYS A 14 12.76 19.07 -37.27
C LYS A 14 12.15 19.24 -35.88
N GLN A 15 11.62 20.42 -35.57
CA GLN A 15 10.96 20.70 -34.31
C GLN A 15 9.70 19.84 -34.12
N SER A 16 8.86 19.72 -35.14
CA SER A 16 7.67 18.86 -35.11
C SER A 16 8.03 17.39 -34.89
N LYS A 17 9.08 16.89 -35.57
CA LYS A 17 9.57 15.51 -35.36
C LYS A 17 10.09 15.29 -33.93
N ALA A 18 10.85 16.25 -33.40
CA ALA A 18 11.32 16.19 -32.01
C ALA A 18 10.15 16.25 -31.00
N ALA A 19 9.10 17.03 -31.29
CA ALA A 19 7.91 17.10 -30.45
C ALA A 19 7.12 15.79 -30.45
N VAL A 20 6.98 15.13 -31.60
CA VAL A 20 6.35 13.79 -31.71
C VAL A 20 7.16 12.78 -30.92
N GLN A 21 8.49 12.72 -31.13
CA GLN A 21 9.36 11.81 -30.40
C GLN A 21 9.30 12.05 -28.89
N ALA A 22 9.26 13.31 -28.45
CA ALA A 22 9.09 13.64 -27.04
C ALA A 22 7.71 13.21 -26.50
N ALA A 23 6.64 13.29 -27.29
CA ALA A 23 5.32 12.81 -26.91
C ALA A 23 5.30 11.28 -26.76
N GLU A 24 5.89 10.54 -27.70
CA GLU A 24 6.03 9.08 -27.63
C GLU A 24 6.83 8.64 -26.40
N LEU A 25 7.94 9.33 -26.10
CA LEU A 25 8.74 9.05 -24.90
C LEU A 25 7.96 9.32 -23.60
N ARG A 26 7.15 10.40 -23.56
CA ARG A 26 6.29 10.69 -22.40
C ARG A 26 5.19 9.65 -22.23
N GLU A 27 4.61 9.16 -23.32
CA GLU A 27 3.62 8.08 -23.26
C GLU A 27 4.25 6.80 -22.69
N ALA A 28 5.41 6.40 -23.20
CA ALA A 28 6.13 5.23 -22.72
C ALA A 28 6.52 5.35 -21.24
N ASP A 29 7.02 6.52 -20.81
CA ASP A 29 7.34 6.81 -19.42
C ASP A 29 6.08 6.78 -18.53
N SER A 30 4.99 7.39 -18.96
CA SER A 30 3.70 7.37 -18.24
C SER A 30 3.21 5.93 -18.04
N ARG A 31 3.29 5.10 -19.08
CA ARG A 31 2.94 3.68 -19.03
C ARG A 31 3.82 2.92 -18.03
N GLN A 32 5.14 3.14 -18.07
CA GLN A 32 6.08 2.50 -17.17
C GLN A 32 5.85 2.89 -15.70
N GLN A 33 5.62 4.17 -15.43
CA GLN A 33 5.31 4.68 -14.09
C GLN A 33 3.98 4.14 -13.57
N PHE A 34 2.97 4.00 -14.44
CA PHE A 34 1.70 3.39 -14.09
C PHE A 34 1.88 1.93 -13.67
N TYR A 35 2.54 1.10 -14.49
CA TYR A 35 2.81 -0.30 -14.13
C TYR A 35 3.62 -0.44 -12.84
N SER A 36 4.63 0.41 -12.66
CA SER A 36 5.48 0.37 -11.47
C SER A 36 4.71 0.70 -10.20
N ARG A 37 3.80 1.69 -10.26
CA ARG A 37 2.90 2.03 -9.15
C ARG A 37 1.94 0.89 -8.83
N LEU A 38 1.30 0.31 -9.85
CA LEU A 38 0.36 -0.78 -9.68
C LEU A 38 1.03 -2.00 -9.03
N LYS A 39 2.24 -2.36 -9.51
CA LYS A 39 3.04 -3.44 -8.94
C LYS A 39 3.38 -3.19 -7.47
N GLY A 40 3.84 -1.98 -7.14
CA GLY A 40 4.18 -1.62 -5.76
C GLY A 40 2.96 -1.65 -4.82
N GLN A 41 1.79 -1.19 -5.29
CA GLN A 41 0.55 -1.28 -4.53
C GLN A 41 0.14 -2.73 -4.28
N TYR A 42 0.24 -3.59 -5.30
CA TYR A 42 -0.06 -5.02 -5.19
C TYR A 42 0.87 -5.74 -4.20
N GLU A 43 2.17 -5.52 -4.30
CA GLU A 43 3.16 -6.09 -3.36
C GLU A 43 2.88 -5.63 -1.92
N ARG A 44 2.54 -4.35 -1.73
CA ARG A 44 2.15 -3.82 -0.42
C ARG A 44 0.87 -4.47 0.12
N ALA A 45 -0.13 -4.68 -0.73
CA ALA A 45 -1.37 -5.36 -0.34
C ALA A 45 -1.10 -6.80 0.12
N LEU A 46 -0.26 -7.55 -0.60
CA LEU A 46 0.15 -8.90 -0.19
C LEU A 46 0.88 -8.92 1.15
N ALA A 47 1.82 -7.98 1.36
CA ALA A 47 2.55 -7.88 2.63
C ALA A 47 1.60 -7.57 3.81
N LEU A 48 0.64 -6.66 3.60
CA LEU A 48 -0.37 -6.32 4.61
C LEU A 48 -1.29 -7.50 4.91
N GLN A 49 -1.69 -8.27 3.89
CA GLN A 49 -2.47 -9.49 4.08
C GLN A 49 -1.72 -10.52 4.95
N ALA A 50 -0.42 -10.72 4.68
CA ALA A 50 0.43 -11.60 5.48
C ALA A 50 0.54 -11.11 6.93
N ALA A 51 0.74 -9.81 7.15
CA ALA A 51 0.77 -9.22 8.49
C ALA A 51 -0.54 -9.43 9.26
N VAL A 52 -1.69 -9.21 8.61
CA VAL A 52 -3.01 -9.47 9.18
C VAL A 52 -3.16 -10.93 9.61
N GLN A 53 -2.69 -11.87 8.80
CA GLN A 53 -2.76 -13.29 9.12
C GLN A 53 -1.87 -13.64 10.32
N THR A 54 -0.63 -13.15 10.36
CA THR A 54 0.28 -13.34 11.50
C THR A 54 -0.30 -12.79 12.80
N TYR A 55 -0.85 -11.58 12.77
CA TYR A 55 -1.46 -10.98 13.96
C TYR A 55 -2.70 -11.74 14.43
N ARG A 56 -3.53 -12.24 13.50
CA ARG A 56 -4.67 -13.10 13.84
C ARG A 56 -4.20 -14.39 14.53
N GLU A 57 -3.22 -15.07 13.97
CA GLU A 57 -2.69 -16.31 14.57
C GLU A 57 -2.07 -16.09 15.94
N ALA A 58 -1.40 -14.95 16.15
CA ALA A 58 -0.86 -14.59 17.44
C ALA A 58 -1.99 -14.30 18.46
N LEU A 59 -3.02 -13.56 18.07
CA LEU A 59 -4.18 -13.27 18.92
C LEU A 59 -4.98 -14.53 19.26
N ASP A 60 -5.20 -15.43 18.31
CA ASP A 60 -5.91 -16.71 18.55
C ASP A 60 -5.15 -17.60 19.56
N LYS A 61 -3.81 -17.57 19.54
CA LYS A 61 -2.98 -18.24 20.56
C LYS A 61 -2.98 -17.53 21.91
N THR A 62 -3.33 -16.25 21.93
CA THR A 62 -3.29 -15.37 23.09
C THR A 62 -4.72 -14.99 23.54
N ASP A 63 -5.74 -15.78 23.18
CA ASP A 63 -7.12 -15.68 23.72
C ASP A 63 -7.15 -16.13 25.19
N ASN A 64 -6.33 -15.45 25.98
CA ASN A 64 -6.06 -15.62 27.38
C ASN A 64 -6.59 -14.42 28.16
N ALA A 65 -7.17 -13.39 27.55
CA ALA A 65 -7.68 -12.22 28.29
C ALA A 65 -8.68 -12.64 29.39
N ALA A 66 -9.56 -13.60 29.08
CA ALA A 66 -10.46 -14.19 30.05
C ALA A 66 -9.74 -15.06 31.10
N LEU A 67 -8.64 -15.73 30.73
CA LEU A 67 -7.82 -16.55 31.63
C LEU A 67 -6.94 -15.70 32.55
N LEU A 68 -6.39 -14.59 32.06
CA LEU A 68 -5.63 -13.59 32.81
C LEU A 68 -6.49 -12.98 33.90
N LYS A 69 -7.75 -12.63 33.58
CA LYS A 69 -8.69 -12.14 34.60
C LYS A 69 -8.97 -13.18 35.67
N LYS A 70 -9.18 -14.45 35.28
CA LYS A 70 -9.40 -15.55 36.23
C LYS A 70 -8.16 -15.80 37.12
N ALA A 71 -6.97 -15.77 36.54
CA ALA A 71 -5.71 -15.94 37.28
C ALA A 71 -5.50 -14.79 38.28
N LEU A 72 -5.82 -13.56 37.90
CA LEU A 72 -5.78 -12.41 38.81
C LEU A 72 -6.79 -12.58 39.96
N ASP A 73 -8.03 -12.97 39.64
CA ASP A 73 -9.09 -13.18 40.64
C ASP A 73 -8.79 -14.33 41.61
N ALA A 74 -8.08 -15.35 41.12
CA ALA A 74 -7.57 -16.45 41.93
C ALA A 74 -6.31 -16.09 42.74
N GLY A 75 -5.68 -14.93 42.48
CA GLY A 75 -4.44 -14.50 43.11
C GLY A 75 -3.18 -15.19 42.56
N GLU A 76 -3.28 -15.89 41.43
CA GLU A 76 -2.19 -16.63 40.76
C GLU A 76 -1.22 -15.70 40.03
N ILE A 77 -1.66 -14.49 39.66
CA ILE A 77 -0.83 -13.43 39.07
C ILE A 77 -1.04 -12.10 39.81
N SER A 78 -0.03 -11.23 39.77
CA SER A 78 -0.17 -9.88 40.32
C SER A 78 -1.01 -8.98 39.40
N LEU A 79 -1.55 -7.89 39.97
CA LEU A 79 -2.20 -6.84 39.17
C LEU A 79 -1.25 -6.25 38.13
N LEU A 80 0.04 -6.12 38.46
CA LEU A 80 1.04 -5.60 37.53
C LEU A 80 1.20 -6.53 36.32
N ASP A 81 1.32 -7.84 36.55
CA ASP A 81 1.43 -8.84 35.46
C ASP A 81 0.19 -8.80 34.56
N TYR A 82 -1.00 -8.73 35.17
CA TYR A 82 -2.24 -8.57 34.44
C TYR A 82 -2.25 -7.30 33.55
N MET A 83 -1.81 -6.16 34.09
CA MET A 83 -1.80 -4.89 33.36
C MET A 83 -0.81 -4.90 32.18
N VAL A 84 0.34 -5.56 32.32
CA VAL A 84 1.30 -5.73 31.22
C VAL A 84 0.70 -6.59 30.11
N GLU A 85 0.19 -7.77 30.45
CA GLU A 85 -0.33 -8.73 29.47
C GLU A 85 -1.57 -8.21 28.73
N ILE A 86 -2.50 -7.57 29.45
CA ILE A 86 -3.70 -6.98 28.81
C ILE A 86 -3.33 -5.78 27.91
N GLY A 87 -2.29 -5.02 28.27
CA GLY A 87 -1.75 -3.96 27.43
C GLY A 87 -1.21 -4.49 26.11
N LEU A 88 -0.37 -5.52 26.16
CA LEU A 88 0.17 -6.20 24.97
C LEU A 88 -0.94 -6.72 24.06
N TYR A 89 -1.99 -7.32 24.63
CA TYR A 89 -3.15 -7.79 23.87
C TYR A 89 -3.81 -6.67 23.07
N TYR A 90 -4.08 -5.51 23.70
CA TYR A 90 -4.71 -4.39 23.01
C TYR A 90 -3.78 -3.74 21.97
N ASP A 91 -2.47 -3.70 22.22
CA ASP A 91 -1.50 -3.21 21.25
C ASP A 91 -1.48 -4.08 19.97
N MET A 92 -1.49 -5.41 20.13
CA MET A 92 -1.57 -6.34 18.99
C MET A 92 -2.90 -6.21 18.24
N LEU A 93 -4.01 -6.02 18.97
CA LEU A 93 -5.32 -5.80 18.36
C LEU A 93 -5.35 -4.51 17.54
N ASN A 94 -4.75 -3.42 18.05
CA ASN A 94 -4.63 -2.17 17.32
C ASN A 94 -3.78 -2.34 16.04
N GLN A 95 -2.64 -3.02 16.13
CA GLN A 95 -1.79 -3.31 14.96
C GLN A 95 -2.53 -4.14 13.90
N LEU A 96 -3.32 -5.14 14.31
CA LEU A 96 -4.16 -5.92 13.41
C LEU A 96 -5.18 -5.04 12.68
N LEU A 97 -5.88 -4.17 13.41
CA LEU A 97 -6.91 -3.29 12.83
C LEU A 97 -6.30 -2.28 11.85
N GLU A 98 -5.13 -1.74 12.19
CA GLU A 98 -4.38 -0.86 11.31
C GLU A 98 -3.91 -1.58 10.03
N ALA A 99 -3.36 -2.78 10.16
CA ALA A 99 -2.96 -3.60 9.01
C ALA A 99 -4.16 -3.94 8.11
N LYS A 100 -5.33 -4.28 8.68
CA LYS A 100 -6.57 -4.49 7.92
C LYS A 100 -7.03 -3.24 7.19
N ARG A 101 -7.03 -2.08 7.85
CA ARG A 101 -7.39 -0.79 7.25
C ARG A 101 -6.51 -0.51 6.04
N ASP A 102 -5.20 -0.65 6.21
CA ASP A 102 -4.24 -0.37 5.14
C ASP A 102 -4.36 -1.36 4.00
N TYR A 103 -4.63 -2.64 4.29
CA TYR A 103 -4.91 -3.66 3.28
C TYR A 103 -6.14 -3.30 2.44
N HIS A 104 -7.24 -2.92 3.09
CA HIS A 104 -8.48 -2.55 2.39
C HIS A 104 -8.32 -1.27 1.56
N LYS A 105 -7.53 -0.29 2.03
CA LYS A 105 -7.19 0.90 1.23
C LYS A 105 -6.38 0.52 -0.02
N ALA A 106 -5.37 -0.34 0.14
CA ALA A 106 -4.58 -0.80 -0.99
C ALA A 106 -5.42 -1.56 -2.03
N LEU A 107 -6.37 -2.39 -1.59
CA LEU A 107 -7.32 -3.04 -2.50
C LEU A 107 -8.25 -2.05 -3.22
N ALA A 108 -8.75 -1.02 -2.53
CA ALA A 108 -9.59 -0.01 -3.14
C ALA A 108 -8.82 0.80 -4.20
N ASP A 109 -7.56 1.15 -3.93
CA ASP A 109 -6.69 1.82 -4.90
C ASP A 109 -6.49 0.95 -6.14
N LEU A 110 -6.18 -0.35 -5.96
CA LEU A 110 -6.03 -1.30 -7.07
C LEU A 110 -7.33 -1.42 -7.90
N ALA A 111 -8.49 -1.53 -7.25
CA ALA A 111 -9.78 -1.63 -7.92
C ALA A 111 -10.16 -0.34 -8.69
N SER A 112 -9.77 0.83 -8.17
CA SER A 112 -10.01 2.11 -8.85
C SER A 112 -9.26 2.27 -10.18
N VAL A 113 -8.21 1.46 -10.38
CA VAL A 113 -7.41 1.46 -11.61
C VAL A 113 -8.02 0.58 -12.70
N GLU A 114 -8.89 -0.38 -12.35
CA GLU A 114 -9.59 -1.26 -13.30
C GLU A 114 -10.88 -0.66 -13.89
N LEU A 115 -11.40 0.42 -13.29
CA LEU A 115 -12.64 1.13 -13.68
C LEU A 115 -12.38 2.40 -14.49
#